data_AF-A0A9E3FBU3-F1
#
_entry.id   AF-A0A9E3FBU3-F1
#
_cell.length_a   1.000
_cell.length_b   1.000
_cell.length_c   1.000
_cell.angle_alpha   90.00
_cell.angle_beta   90.00
_cell.angle_gamma   90.00
#
_symmetry.space_group_name_H-M   'P 1'
#
loop_
_entity.id
_entity.type
_entity.pdbx_description
1 polymer ?
#
loop_
_entity_poly.entity_id
_entity_poly.type
_entity_poly.pdbx_seq_one_letter_code
_entity_poly.pdbx_strand_id
1 'polypeptide(L)'
;MLALLVGAIAVLANFSQIAQWLEIKPPQLTSQSAPQEIIDELISDSDSLILPFGADELGGREEECKKLDQNIKAAKCWTILGRNYATVNNYRKAFFCLDRAFEADARVADPFFERGETYFELAILDLVKKRRFTVSPQEISCSIAPDERSKVLFKKTLEEFSQAEKLPLIKEYLPDEENVTTLYMIGHRKKQIQMAFEGSSSIPLHKLDMMKVWMLVPLYVKDEELTKKVSELNWNLLDYMKHHPDEFPHIFPPGFWEHAPPLPPRDGQEAVEGRGDAEPSPTASAEPSQLTEEQLKEARELLLLTDIMEKRLGKAWNDDNDFGVQTEEDRQYTEGAVVAAKEILPRLRRLPQGDYTNHMAIAVMAYVDVGKIRLGIGQPGGDEIQQRIIAMYDLKEVEPHLRAWTVLEVARKYRNLAAQELGVPAEDFSKKRKKSGKKPGS
;
A
#
# COMPACT_ATOMS: atom_id res chain seq x y z
N MET A 1 19.90 -22.10 59.22
CA MET A 1 19.79 -21.78 57.79
C MET A 1 20.60 -22.72 56.91
N LEU A 2 21.92 -22.88 57.11
CA LEU A 2 22.75 -23.78 56.28
C LEU A 2 22.23 -25.24 56.26
N ALA A 3 21.82 -25.78 57.42
CA ALA A 3 21.25 -27.13 57.50
C ALA A 3 19.91 -27.29 56.76
N LEU A 4 19.09 -26.24 56.69
CA LEU A 4 17.83 -26.24 55.91
C LEU A 4 18.11 -26.17 54.41
N LEU A 5 19.13 -25.40 54.00
CA LEU A 5 19.56 -25.33 52.60
C LEU A 5 20.11 -26.68 52.13
N VAL A 6 20.96 -27.33 52.94
CA VAL A 6 21.52 -28.65 52.65
C VAL A 6 20.41 -29.72 52.60
N GLY A 7 19.43 -29.64 53.51
CA GLY A 7 18.25 -30.52 53.48
C GLY A 7 17.40 -30.35 52.22
N ALA A 8 17.14 -29.10 51.79
CA ALA A 8 16.38 -28.83 50.57
C ALA A 8 17.10 -29.33 49.31
N ILE A 9 18.42 -29.16 49.23
CA ILE A 9 19.24 -29.68 48.12
C ILE A 9 19.23 -31.21 48.09
N ALA A 10 19.32 -31.88 49.25
CA ALA A 10 19.27 -33.33 49.33
C ALA A 10 17.90 -33.90 48.92
N VAL A 11 16.80 -33.22 49.26
CA VAL A 11 15.45 -33.59 48.82
C VAL A 11 15.30 -33.46 47.30
N LEU A 12 15.80 -32.36 46.72
CA LEU A 12 15.77 -32.15 45.27
C LEU A 12 16.65 -33.17 44.50
N ALA A 13 17.81 -33.54 45.07
CA ALA A 13 18.66 -34.59 44.50
C ALA A 13 18.00 -35.97 44.53
N ASN A 14 17.18 -36.28 45.54
CA ASN A 14 16.43 -37.52 45.59
C ASN A 14 15.27 -37.53 44.57
N PHE A 15 14.63 -36.39 44.30
CA PHE A 15 13.59 -36.33 43.26
C PHE A 15 14.13 -36.61 41.85
N SER A 16 15.35 -36.20 41.53
CA SER A 16 15.96 -36.50 40.22
C SER A 16 16.29 -37.98 40.07
N GLN A 17 16.75 -38.65 41.14
CA GLN A 17 17.00 -40.09 41.15
C GLN A 17 15.72 -40.92 41.06
N ILE A 18 14.65 -40.50 41.77
CA ILE A 18 13.33 -41.13 41.68
C ILE A 18 12.74 -40.99 40.26
N ALA A 19 12.89 -39.83 39.62
CA ALA A 19 12.43 -39.60 38.25
C ALA A 19 13.18 -40.49 37.22
N GLN A 20 14.49 -40.67 37.39
CA GLN A 20 15.28 -41.62 36.58
C GLN A 20 14.86 -43.07 36.81
N TRP A 21 14.59 -43.45 38.06
CA TRP A 21 14.17 -44.82 38.41
C TRP A 21 12.79 -45.18 37.87
N LEU A 22 11.88 -44.21 37.76
CA LEU A 22 10.53 -44.41 37.24
C LEU A 22 10.44 -44.42 35.69
N GLU A 23 11.57 -44.34 34.97
CA GLU A 23 11.61 -44.18 33.51
C GLU A 23 10.67 -43.07 32.98
N ILE A 24 10.37 -42.08 33.82
CA ILE A 24 9.59 -40.91 33.41
C ILE A 24 10.52 -40.14 32.48
N LYS A 25 10.40 -40.40 31.18
CA LYS A 25 10.98 -39.51 30.17
C LYS A 25 10.44 -38.12 30.52
N PRO A 26 11.30 -37.11 30.79
CA PRO A 26 10.81 -35.76 30.97
C PRO A 26 9.91 -35.49 29.76
N PRO A 27 8.70 -34.91 29.97
CA PRO A 27 7.87 -34.55 28.84
C PRO A 27 8.79 -33.83 27.87
N GLN A 28 8.82 -34.30 26.62
CA GLN A 28 9.46 -33.53 25.55
C GLN A 28 8.61 -32.28 25.38
N LEU A 29 8.77 -31.33 26.31
CA LEU A 29 8.62 -29.92 26.06
C LEU A 29 9.59 -29.71 24.91
N THR A 30 9.07 -29.74 23.69
CA THR A 30 9.71 -29.09 22.57
C THR A 30 9.94 -27.66 23.03
N SER A 31 11.12 -27.40 23.58
CA SER A 31 11.51 -26.10 24.07
C SER A 31 11.72 -25.25 22.83
N GLN A 32 10.64 -24.79 22.22
CA GLN A 32 10.72 -23.56 21.46
C GLN A 32 11.35 -22.57 22.42
N SER A 33 12.53 -22.06 22.06
CA SER A 33 13.19 -21.07 22.90
C SER A 33 12.20 -19.91 23.07
N ALA A 34 12.07 -19.34 24.28
CA ALA A 34 11.15 -18.22 24.56
C ALA A 34 11.09 -17.11 23.47
N PRO A 35 12.18 -16.78 22.74
CA PRO A 35 12.10 -15.89 21.57
C PRO A 35 11.18 -16.37 20.44
N GLN A 36 11.21 -17.66 20.09
CA GLN A 36 10.40 -18.22 18.99
C GLN A 36 8.92 -18.23 19.35
N GLU A 37 8.57 -18.52 20.61
CA GLU A 37 7.19 -18.45 21.08
C GLU A 37 6.63 -17.03 20.94
N ILE A 38 7.42 -16.01 21.31
CA ILE A 38 7.05 -14.59 21.12
C ILE A 38 6.82 -14.27 19.63
N ILE A 39 7.69 -14.77 18.76
CA ILE A 39 7.60 -14.54 17.31
C ILE A 39 6.34 -15.22 16.76
N ASP A 40 6.14 -16.50 17.06
CA ASP A 40 5.00 -17.29 16.57
C ASP A 40 3.67 -16.70 17.03
N GLU A 41 3.59 -16.21 18.28
CA GLU A 41 2.44 -15.49 18.83
C GLU A 41 2.15 -14.21 18.04
N LEU A 42 3.16 -13.35 17.84
CA LEU A 42 2.99 -12.09 17.12
C LEU A 42 2.64 -12.31 15.65
N ILE A 43 3.26 -13.31 15.00
CA ILE A 43 2.95 -13.70 13.62
C ILE A 43 1.51 -14.17 13.52
N SER A 44 1.07 -15.08 14.41
CA SER A 44 -0.30 -15.62 14.40
C SER A 44 -1.34 -14.51 14.53
N ASP A 45 -1.08 -13.51 15.37
CA ASP A 45 -1.97 -12.36 15.54
C ASP A 45 -1.98 -11.48 14.28
N SER A 46 -0.81 -11.27 13.65
CA SER A 46 -0.66 -10.41 12.47
C SER A 46 -1.25 -11.01 11.19
N ASP A 47 -1.27 -12.35 11.06
CA ASP A 47 -1.80 -13.06 9.89
C ASP A 47 -3.30 -12.74 9.66
N SER A 48 -4.02 -12.26 10.68
CA SER A 48 -5.42 -11.83 10.59
C SER A 48 -5.64 -10.43 9.98
N LEU A 49 -4.56 -9.64 9.84
CA LEU A 49 -4.59 -8.22 9.46
C LEU A 49 -3.61 -7.93 8.31
N ILE A 50 -3.42 -8.91 7.42
CA ILE A 50 -2.65 -8.76 6.19
C ILE A 50 -3.27 -7.61 5.38
N LEU A 51 -2.48 -6.61 5.04
CA LEU A 51 -2.95 -5.51 4.22
C LEU A 51 -3.35 -6.07 2.83
N PRO A 52 -4.56 -5.78 2.33
CA PRO A 52 -5.05 -6.36 1.07
C PRO A 52 -4.26 -5.85 -0.16
N PHE A 53 -3.46 -4.80 0.00
CA PHE A 53 -2.68 -4.20 -1.07
C PHE A 53 -1.53 -5.12 -1.48
N GLY A 54 -1.60 -5.66 -2.70
CA GLY A 54 -0.48 -6.34 -3.36
C GLY A 54 -0.30 -7.83 -3.02
N ALA A 55 -1.17 -8.43 -2.19
CA ALA A 55 -1.02 -9.85 -1.81
C ALA A 55 -0.98 -10.81 -3.03
N ASP A 56 -1.81 -10.55 -4.04
CA ASP A 56 -1.86 -11.33 -5.28
C ASP A 56 -0.61 -11.10 -6.16
N GLU A 57 -0.14 -9.86 -6.25
CA GLU A 57 1.09 -9.51 -6.98
C GLU A 57 2.32 -10.20 -6.38
N LEU A 58 2.37 -10.33 -5.05
CA LEU A 58 3.44 -11.05 -4.37
C LEU A 58 3.39 -12.56 -4.64
N GLY A 59 2.20 -13.14 -4.83
CA GLY A 59 2.04 -14.53 -5.24
C GLY A 59 2.65 -14.82 -6.61
N GLY A 60 2.44 -13.90 -7.58
CA GLY A 60 3.08 -14.00 -8.90
C GLY A 60 4.61 -13.95 -8.83
N ARG A 61 5.16 -13.02 -8.04
CA ARG A 61 6.62 -12.91 -7.81
C ARG A 61 7.20 -14.14 -7.11
N GLU A 62 6.45 -14.79 -6.21
CA GLU A 62 6.88 -16.04 -5.56
C GLU A 62 7.16 -17.14 -6.60
N GLU A 63 6.29 -17.29 -7.60
CA GLU A 63 6.46 -18.26 -8.68
C GLU A 63 7.62 -17.90 -9.62
N GLU A 64 7.93 -16.62 -9.79
CA GLU A 64 9.12 -16.17 -10.51
C GLU A 64 10.40 -16.54 -9.76
N CYS A 65 10.46 -16.27 -8.45
CA CYS A 65 11.63 -16.62 -7.64
C CYS A 65 11.89 -18.13 -7.61
N LYS A 66 10.85 -18.97 -7.65
CA LYS A 66 10.97 -20.45 -7.70
C LYS A 66 11.62 -20.97 -8.99
N LYS A 67 11.54 -20.23 -10.09
CA LYS A 67 12.11 -20.62 -11.39
C LYS A 67 13.60 -20.32 -11.50
N LEU A 68 14.16 -19.55 -10.57
CA LEU A 68 15.56 -19.19 -10.57
C LEU A 68 16.41 -20.32 -9.98
N ASP A 69 17.55 -20.59 -10.62
CA ASP A 69 18.56 -21.49 -10.07
C ASP A 69 19.10 -20.97 -8.74
N GLN A 70 19.53 -21.88 -7.85
CA GLN A 70 20.17 -21.53 -6.58
C GLN A 70 21.45 -20.73 -6.81
N ASN A 71 21.32 -19.41 -6.74
CA ASN A 71 22.37 -18.45 -6.96
C ASN A 71 21.96 -17.09 -6.36
N ILE A 72 22.84 -16.10 -6.55
CA ILE A 72 22.64 -14.76 -6.03
C ILE A 72 21.41 -14.01 -6.59
N LYS A 73 20.97 -14.32 -7.82
CA LYS A 73 19.74 -13.74 -8.38
C LYS A 73 18.51 -14.30 -7.68
N ALA A 74 18.49 -15.60 -7.40
CA ALA A 74 17.47 -16.20 -6.56
C ALA A 74 17.48 -15.59 -5.15
N ALA A 75 18.66 -15.44 -4.52
CA ALA A 75 18.77 -14.80 -3.21
C ALA A 75 18.23 -13.36 -3.23
N LYS A 76 18.55 -12.56 -4.27
CA LYS A 76 17.98 -11.22 -4.48
C LYS A 76 16.45 -11.26 -4.58
N CYS A 77 15.91 -12.12 -5.44
CA CYS A 77 14.47 -12.25 -5.66
C CYS A 77 13.73 -12.55 -4.35
N TRP A 78 14.20 -13.57 -3.63
CA TRP A 78 13.63 -13.99 -2.34
C TRP A 78 13.78 -12.92 -1.25
N THR A 79 14.88 -12.17 -1.23
CA THR A 79 15.09 -11.06 -0.28
C THR A 79 14.08 -9.93 -0.51
N ILE A 80 13.91 -9.50 -1.76
CA ILE A 80 12.93 -8.45 -2.12
C ILE A 80 11.51 -8.93 -1.77
N LEU A 81 11.19 -10.18 -2.10
CA LEU A 81 9.88 -10.74 -1.80
C LEU A 81 9.62 -10.80 -0.29
N GLY A 82 10.62 -11.18 0.50
CA GLY A 82 10.55 -11.18 1.96
C GLY A 82 10.27 -9.80 2.55
N ARG A 83 10.99 -8.78 2.07
CA ARG A 83 10.72 -7.37 2.45
C ARG A 83 9.30 -6.94 2.13
N ASN A 84 8.83 -7.27 0.92
CA ASN A 84 7.50 -6.88 0.49
C ASN A 84 6.42 -7.53 1.35
N TYR A 85 6.59 -8.82 1.69
CA TYR A 85 5.70 -9.50 2.63
C TYR A 85 5.72 -8.86 4.04
N ALA A 86 6.89 -8.46 4.55
CA ALA A 86 6.98 -7.75 5.82
C ALA A 86 6.24 -6.39 5.76
N THR A 87 6.34 -5.68 4.63
CA THR A 87 5.67 -4.38 4.42
C THR A 87 4.14 -4.47 4.49
N VAL A 88 3.56 -5.60 4.07
CA VAL A 88 2.11 -5.87 4.17
C VAL A 88 1.71 -6.61 5.46
N ASN A 89 2.61 -6.63 6.46
CA ASN A 89 2.46 -7.30 7.75
C ASN A 89 2.30 -8.83 7.68
N ASN A 90 2.68 -9.47 6.57
CA ASN A 90 2.70 -10.93 6.45
C ASN A 90 4.08 -11.47 6.86
N TYR A 91 4.36 -11.40 8.16
CA TYR A 91 5.66 -11.77 8.70
C TYR A 91 5.99 -13.26 8.54
N ARG A 92 4.97 -14.13 8.54
CA ARG A 92 5.16 -15.57 8.27
C ARG A 92 5.80 -15.79 6.89
N LYS A 93 5.19 -15.20 5.85
CA LYS A 93 5.74 -15.30 4.49
C LYS A 93 7.04 -14.53 4.34
N ALA A 94 7.22 -13.42 5.06
CA ALA A 94 8.48 -12.70 5.07
C ALA A 94 9.64 -13.60 5.53
N PHE A 95 9.52 -14.24 6.71
CA PHE A 95 10.55 -15.17 7.19
C PHE A 95 10.75 -16.36 6.25
N PHE A 96 9.67 -16.96 5.73
CA PHE A 96 9.79 -18.03 4.74
C PHE A 96 10.63 -17.61 3.51
N CYS A 97 10.37 -16.42 2.96
CA CYS A 97 11.12 -15.93 1.81
C CYS A 97 12.59 -15.64 2.18
N LEU A 98 12.85 -15.11 3.37
CA LEU A 98 14.21 -14.83 3.82
C LEU A 98 15.00 -16.12 4.07
N ASP A 99 14.36 -17.17 4.58
CA ASP A 99 14.94 -18.50 4.69
C ASP A 99 15.29 -19.08 3.31
N ARG A 100 14.39 -18.91 2.32
CA ARG A 100 14.67 -19.25 0.91
C ARG A 100 15.83 -18.45 0.31
N ALA A 101 15.99 -17.19 0.70
CA ALA A 101 17.11 -16.37 0.25
C ALA A 101 18.45 -16.92 0.78
N PHE A 102 18.50 -17.39 2.03
CA PHE A 102 19.68 -18.05 2.59
C PHE A 102 19.99 -19.38 1.90
N GLU A 103 18.97 -20.19 1.62
CA GLU A 103 19.12 -21.45 0.86
C GLU A 103 19.65 -21.21 -0.55
N ALA A 104 19.25 -20.09 -1.18
CA ALA A 104 19.67 -19.74 -2.53
C ALA A 104 21.15 -19.28 -2.58
N ASP A 105 21.57 -18.40 -1.67
CA ASP A 105 22.98 -18.01 -1.53
C ASP A 105 23.28 -17.47 -0.12
N ALA A 106 23.91 -18.28 0.73
CA ALA A 106 24.23 -17.90 2.11
C ALA A 106 25.39 -16.89 2.24
N ARG A 107 26.03 -16.49 1.14
CA ARG A 107 27.21 -15.59 1.17
C ARG A 107 26.84 -14.12 1.18
N VAL A 108 25.57 -13.77 0.95
CA VAL A 108 25.13 -12.37 0.83
C VAL A 108 24.57 -11.83 2.14
N ALA A 109 24.80 -10.54 2.40
CA ALA A 109 24.38 -9.84 3.60
C ALA A 109 22.90 -9.45 3.61
N ASP A 110 22.32 -9.12 2.45
CA ASP A 110 20.97 -8.53 2.34
C ASP A 110 19.87 -9.34 3.04
N PRO A 111 19.78 -10.68 2.94
CA PRO A 111 18.76 -11.44 3.67
C PRO A 111 18.88 -11.32 5.20
N PHE A 112 20.10 -11.20 5.74
CA PHE A 112 20.30 -10.96 7.18
C PHE A 112 19.79 -9.58 7.58
N PHE A 113 20.07 -8.55 6.78
CA PHE A 113 19.55 -7.22 7.03
C PHE A 113 18.01 -7.22 7.04
N GLU A 114 17.37 -7.77 6.01
CA GLU A 114 15.91 -7.82 5.95
C GLU A 114 15.28 -8.67 7.06
N ARG A 115 15.95 -9.75 7.50
CA ARG A 115 15.48 -10.54 8.64
C ARG A 115 15.60 -9.76 9.95
N GLY A 116 16.70 -9.04 10.15
CA GLY A 116 16.88 -8.13 11.28
C GLY A 116 15.80 -7.04 11.32
N GLU A 117 15.47 -6.49 10.15
CA GLU A 117 14.38 -5.52 9.99
C GLU A 117 13.01 -6.11 10.33
N THR A 118 12.75 -7.33 9.87
CA THR A 118 11.51 -8.05 10.19
C THR A 118 11.35 -8.23 11.71
N TYR A 119 12.44 -8.55 12.44
CA TYR A 119 12.42 -8.60 13.90
C TYR A 119 12.19 -7.23 14.55
N PHE A 120 12.76 -6.17 13.99
CA PHE A 120 12.57 -4.82 14.49
C PHE A 120 11.10 -4.40 14.34
N GLU A 121 10.49 -4.66 13.17
CA GLU A 121 9.09 -4.37 12.91
C GLU A 121 8.16 -5.15 13.84
N LEU A 122 8.44 -6.43 14.11
CA LEU A 122 7.70 -7.19 15.11
C LEU A 122 7.79 -6.59 16.52
N ALA A 123 8.95 -6.03 16.89
CA ALA A 123 9.11 -5.35 18.17
C ALA A 123 8.26 -4.07 18.23
N ILE A 124 8.23 -3.28 17.14
CA ILE A 124 7.37 -2.09 17.05
C ILE A 124 5.89 -2.49 17.11
N LEU A 125 5.48 -3.54 16.40
CA LEU A 125 4.12 -4.08 16.43
C LEU A 125 3.69 -4.45 17.86
N ASP A 126 4.52 -5.20 18.58
CA ASP A 126 4.24 -5.59 19.97
C ASP A 126 4.07 -4.36 20.87
N LEU A 127 4.94 -3.36 20.72
CA LEU A 127 4.86 -2.11 21.49
C LEU A 127 3.63 -1.28 21.14
N VAL A 128 3.24 -1.21 19.87
CA VAL A 128 2.01 -0.51 19.43
C VAL A 128 0.77 -1.21 20.00
N LYS A 129 0.69 -2.54 19.92
CA LYS A 129 -0.42 -3.34 20.50
C LYS A 129 -0.56 -3.09 22.00
N LYS A 130 0.56 -2.96 22.71
CA LYS A 130 0.61 -2.66 24.15
C LYS A 130 0.47 -1.16 24.46
N ARG A 131 0.30 -0.29 23.46
CA ARG A 131 0.28 1.18 23.59
C ARG A 131 1.50 1.75 24.30
N ARG A 132 2.67 1.14 24.10
CA ARG A 132 3.96 1.56 24.67
C ARG A 132 4.70 2.53 23.75
N PHE A 133 4.03 3.60 23.36
CA PHE A 133 4.58 4.65 22.52
C PHE A 133 3.92 6.00 22.82
N THR A 134 4.60 7.07 22.45
CA THR A 134 4.08 8.44 22.50
C THR A 134 4.21 9.06 21.11
N VAL A 135 3.27 9.94 20.77
CA VAL A 135 3.29 10.72 19.53
C VAL A 135 3.04 12.19 19.83
N SER A 136 3.76 13.05 19.13
CA SER A 136 3.59 14.50 19.15
C SER A 136 3.52 14.99 17.70
N PRO A 137 2.31 15.21 17.16
CA PRO A 137 2.17 15.70 15.79
C PRO A 137 2.87 17.04 15.57
N GLN A 138 2.84 17.93 16.57
CA GLN A 138 3.42 19.27 16.49
C GLN A 138 4.94 19.25 16.41
N GLU A 139 5.58 18.33 17.13
CA GLU A 139 7.04 18.15 17.10
C GLU A 139 7.48 17.20 15.99
N ILE A 140 6.54 16.58 15.28
CA ILE A 140 6.77 15.49 14.32
C ILE A 140 7.65 14.41 14.97
N SER A 141 7.25 14.01 16.18
CA SER A 141 8.02 13.08 17.01
C SER A 141 7.18 11.89 17.43
N CYS A 142 7.82 10.73 17.48
CA CYS A 142 7.26 9.51 18.05
C CYS A 142 8.36 8.82 18.85
N SER A 143 8.04 8.32 20.03
CA SER A 143 8.96 7.52 20.82
C SER A 143 8.29 6.23 21.29
N ILE A 144 9.08 5.17 21.43
CA ILE A 144 8.64 3.88 21.97
C ILE A 144 9.22 3.67 23.37
N ALA A 145 8.51 2.91 24.20
CA ALA A 145 8.94 2.57 25.56
C ALA A 145 9.19 1.06 25.65
N PRO A 146 10.42 0.57 25.38
CA PRO A 146 10.72 -0.86 25.37
C PRO A 146 10.35 -1.58 26.66
N ASP A 147 10.05 -2.87 26.53
CA ASP A 147 9.91 -3.79 27.67
C ASP A 147 10.83 -5.01 27.49
N GLU A 148 10.82 -5.92 28.48
CA GLU A 148 11.68 -7.10 28.43
C GLU A 148 11.35 -8.01 27.23
N ARG A 149 10.09 -8.03 26.77
CA ARG A 149 9.67 -8.82 25.60
C ARG A 149 10.18 -8.19 24.31
N SER A 150 10.02 -6.88 24.12
CA SER A 150 10.53 -6.19 22.93
C SER A 150 12.05 -6.23 22.86
N LYS A 151 12.76 -6.22 24.01
CA LYS A 151 14.22 -6.40 24.06
C LYS A 151 14.68 -7.77 23.53
N VAL A 152 13.87 -8.83 23.66
CA VAL A 152 14.20 -10.13 23.04
C VAL A 152 14.25 -10.00 21.51
N LEU A 153 13.28 -9.31 20.91
CA LEU A 153 13.22 -9.08 19.47
C LEU A 153 14.32 -8.13 19.01
N PHE A 154 14.60 -7.06 19.75
CA PHE A 154 15.73 -6.18 19.48
C PHE A 154 17.08 -6.88 19.55
N LYS A 155 17.25 -7.83 20.48
CA LYS A 155 18.45 -8.67 20.50
C LYS A 155 18.59 -9.48 19.21
N LYS A 156 17.48 -10.06 18.72
CA LYS A 156 17.46 -10.78 17.44
C LYS A 156 17.80 -9.87 16.27
N THR A 157 17.26 -8.65 16.22
CA THR A 157 17.64 -7.64 15.24
C THR A 157 19.16 -7.38 15.22
N LEU A 158 19.77 -7.16 16.39
CA LEU A 158 21.22 -6.95 16.47
C LEU A 158 22.03 -8.19 16.05
N GLU A 159 21.59 -9.38 16.44
CA GLU A 159 22.22 -10.64 16.02
C GLU A 159 22.27 -10.74 14.49
N GLU A 160 21.15 -10.49 13.81
CA GLU A 160 21.06 -10.52 12.35
C GLU A 160 21.93 -9.45 11.69
N PHE A 161 21.86 -8.20 12.14
CA PHE A 161 22.69 -7.11 11.61
C PHE A 161 24.18 -7.40 11.78
N SER A 162 24.59 -7.98 12.91
CA SER A 162 25.98 -8.37 13.14
C SER A 162 26.44 -9.54 12.27
N GLN A 163 25.55 -10.42 11.79
CA GLN A 163 25.92 -11.42 10.79
C GLN A 163 26.05 -10.78 9.40
N ALA A 164 25.12 -9.91 9.04
CA ALA A 164 25.11 -9.20 7.76
C ALA A 164 26.42 -8.41 7.53
N GLU A 165 26.92 -7.73 8.57
CA GLU A 165 28.15 -6.94 8.52
C GLU A 165 29.43 -7.74 8.19
N LYS A 166 29.38 -9.07 8.27
CA LYS A 166 30.50 -9.96 7.94
C LYS A 166 30.50 -10.40 6.48
N LEU A 167 29.45 -10.07 5.74
CA LEU A 167 29.19 -10.58 4.41
C LEU A 167 29.12 -9.44 3.39
N PRO A 168 29.48 -9.71 2.13
CA PRO A 168 29.28 -8.78 1.03
C PRO A 168 27.79 -8.60 0.68
N LEU A 169 27.46 -7.42 0.19
CA LEU A 169 26.11 -7.12 -0.29
C LEU A 169 25.85 -7.73 -1.67
N ILE A 170 24.59 -7.99 -2.01
CA ILE A 170 24.15 -8.46 -3.33
C ILE A 170 24.69 -7.54 -4.44
N LYS A 171 24.66 -6.22 -4.22
CA LYS A 171 25.16 -5.21 -5.18
C LYS A 171 26.65 -5.39 -5.54
N GLU A 172 27.44 -6.00 -4.66
CA GLU A 172 28.88 -6.24 -4.93
C GLU A 172 29.09 -7.35 -5.94
N TYR A 173 28.11 -8.25 -6.07
CA TYR A 173 28.10 -9.29 -7.08
C TYR A 173 27.26 -8.93 -8.31
N LEU A 174 26.24 -8.08 -8.13
CA LEU A 174 25.31 -7.60 -9.15
C LEU A 174 25.31 -6.05 -9.16
N PRO A 175 26.34 -5.40 -9.73
CA PRO A 175 26.51 -3.95 -9.62
C PRO A 175 25.52 -3.13 -10.45
N ASP A 176 24.97 -3.71 -11.53
CA ASP A 176 24.00 -3.05 -12.41
C ASP A 176 22.56 -3.11 -11.88
N GLU A 177 22.37 -3.81 -10.77
CA GLU A 177 21.08 -4.10 -10.18
C GLU A 177 20.77 -3.13 -9.03
N GLU A 178 19.52 -2.70 -8.90
CA GLU A 178 19.13 -1.76 -7.84
C GLU A 178 19.45 -2.33 -6.45
N ASN A 179 19.89 -1.44 -5.55
CA ASN A 179 20.18 -1.79 -4.17
C ASN A 179 18.95 -2.40 -3.53
N VAL A 180 19.12 -3.63 -3.06
CA VAL A 180 18.12 -4.27 -2.22
C VAL A 180 18.16 -3.54 -0.88
N THR A 181 19.23 -3.62 -0.10
CA THR A 181 19.23 -3.12 1.30
C THR A 181 19.36 -1.61 1.47
N THR A 182 18.51 -1.01 2.32
CA THR A 182 18.63 0.39 2.79
C THR A 182 19.57 0.49 4.01
N LEU A 183 20.88 0.41 3.78
CA LEU A 183 21.91 0.48 4.84
C LEU A 183 21.81 1.70 5.77
N TYR A 184 21.26 2.81 5.26
CA TYR A 184 21.09 4.04 6.03
C TYR A 184 20.25 3.83 7.31
N MET A 185 19.19 3.02 7.23
CA MET A 185 18.29 2.80 8.37
C MET A 185 18.88 1.90 9.45
N ILE A 186 19.72 0.95 9.07
CA ILE A 186 20.33 -0.02 9.99
C ILE A 186 21.19 0.69 11.04
N GLY A 187 21.97 1.70 10.64
CA GLY A 187 22.79 2.48 11.58
C GLY A 187 21.96 3.22 12.62
N HIS A 188 20.82 3.78 12.22
CA HIS A 188 19.88 4.45 13.14
C HIS A 188 19.20 3.45 14.07
N ARG A 189 18.71 2.33 13.53
CA ARG A 189 18.05 1.26 14.30
C ARG A 189 18.98 0.63 15.33
N LYS A 190 20.25 0.37 14.98
CA LYS A 190 21.26 -0.11 15.95
C LYS A 190 21.43 0.86 17.12
N LYS A 191 21.51 2.17 16.86
CA LYS A 191 21.61 3.20 17.92
C LYS A 191 20.37 3.22 18.80
N GLN A 192 19.18 3.19 18.21
CA GLN A 192 17.91 3.12 18.95
C GLN A 192 17.86 1.89 19.86
N ILE A 193 18.17 0.71 19.31
CA ILE A 193 18.19 -0.54 20.08
C ILE A 193 19.21 -0.46 21.22
N GLN A 194 20.40 0.10 20.97
CA GLN A 194 21.42 0.28 21.99
C GLN A 194 20.91 1.13 23.16
N MET A 195 20.18 2.22 22.90
CA MET A 195 19.53 3.02 23.95
C MET A 195 18.56 2.19 24.80
N ALA A 196 17.86 1.22 24.20
CA ALA A 196 16.97 0.29 24.91
C ALA A 196 17.73 -0.55 25.95
N PHE A 197 18.91 -1.04 25.57
CA PHE A 197 19.75 -1.88 26.44
C PHE A 197 20.51 -1.07 27.49
N GLU A 198 20.78 0.21 27.24
CA GLU A 198 21.36 1.15 28.20
C GLU A 198 20.36 1.62 29.28
N GLY A 199 19.11 1.15 29.22
CA GLY A 199 18.09 1.45 30.22
C GLY A 199 17.28 2.70 29.93
N SER A 200 17.34 3.26 28.71
CA SER A 200 16.48 4.38 28.33
C SER A 200 15.01 3.96 28.41
N SER A 201 14.21 4.72 29.13
CA SER A 201 12.77 4.45 29.28
C SER A 201 11.95 4.84 28.04
N SER A 202 12.54 5.62 27.14
CA SER A 202 11.93 6.12 25.90
C SER A 202 12.99 6.19 24.81
N ILE A 203 12.65 5.74 23.61
CA ILE A 203 13.53 5.77 22.45
C ILE A 203 12.84 6.52 21.32
N PRO A 204 13.43 7.60 20.80
CA PRO A 204 12.87 8.32 19.66
C PRO A 204 12.94 7.45 18.40
N LEU A 205 11.82 7.33 17.70
CA LEU A 205 11.77 6.71 16.39
C LEU A 205 12.36 7.64 15.33
N HIS A 206 13.03 7.05 14.34
CA HIS A 206 13.46 7.79 13.16
C HIS A 206 12.20 8.16 12.39
N LYS A 207 12.21 9.28 11.68
CA LYS A 207 11.03 9.77 10.93
C LYS A 207 10.42 8.69 10.02
N LEU A 208 11.25 7.85 9.41
CA LEU A 208 10.79 6.71 8.61
C LEU A 208 10.07 5.60 9.40
N ASP A 209 10.51 5.35 10.64
CA ASP A 209 9.85 4.36 11.49
C ASP A 209 8.52 4.88 12.03
N MET A 210 8.32 6.20 12.08
CA MET A 210 7.04 6.79 12.49
C MET A 210 5.89 6.40 11.55
N MET A 211 6.18 6.24 10.25
CA MET A 211 5.19 5.75 9.28
C MET A 211 4.69 4.34 9.63
N LYS A 212 5.53 3.50 10.23
CA LYS A 212 5.12 2.16 10.71
C LYS A 212 4.13 2.28 11.85
N VAL A 213 4.38 3.15 12.83
CA VAL A 213 3.41 3.42 13.91
C VAL A 213 2.10 3.93 13.33
N TRP A 214 2.15 4.81 12.33
CA TRP A 214 0.95 5.29 11.64
C TRP A 214 0.15 4.19 10.96
N MET A 215 0.79 3.26 10.26
CA MET A 215 0.07 2.15 9.64
C MET A 215 -0.50 1.17 10.66
N LEU A 216 0.17 0.97 11.79
CA LEU A 216 -0.22 -0.04 12.78
C LEU A 216 -1.32 0.44 13.74
N VAL A 217 -1.32 1.71 14.14
CA VAL A 217 -2.28 2.21 15.14
C VAL A 217 -3.75 2.01 14.73
N PRO A 218 -4.19 2.38 13.52
CA PRO A 218 -5.58 2.17 13.09
C PRO A 218 -5.98 0.69 13.03
N LEU A 219 -5.02 -0.22 12.85
CA LEU A 219 -5.28 -1.67 12.74
C LEU A 219 -5.43 -2.33 14.12
N TYR A 220 -4.64 -1.89 15.10
CA TYR A 220 -4.52 -2.60 16.39
C TYR A 220 -5.08 -1.82 17.58
N VAL A 221 -5.30 -0.51 17.45
CA VAL A 221 -5.70 0.34 18.57
C VAL A 221 -7.08 0.96 18.33
N LYS A 222 -8.08 0.49 19.10
CA LYS A 222 -9.44 1.04 19.12
C LYS A 222 -9.51 2.33 19.95
N ASP A 223 -8.81 3.36 19.51
CA ASP A 223 -8.76 4.67 20.16
C ASP A 223 -8.80 5.75 19.08
N GLU A 224 -9.96 6.38 18.91
CA GLU A 224 -10.21 7.33 17.82
C GLU A 224 -9.35 8.60 17.98
N GLU A 225 -9.16 9.09 19.21
CA GLU A 225 -8.34 10.27 19.47
C GLU A 225 -6.87 9.99 19.13
N LEU A 226 -6.34 8.84 19.55
CA LEU A 226 -4.99 8.44 19.22
C LEU A 226 -4.82 8.20 17.71
N THR A 227 -5.80 7.57 17.06
CA THR A 227 -5.80 7.36 15.61
C THR A 227 -5.77 8.69 14.85
N LYS A 228 -6.53 9.68 15.31
CA LYS A 228 -6.50 11.05 14.77
C LYS A 228 -5.13 11.69 14.96
N LYS A 229 -4.57 11.67 16.17
CA LYS A 229 -3.22 12.20 16.45
C LYS A 229 -2.15 11.56 15.58
N VAL A 230 -2.20 10.25 15.42
CA VAL A 230 -1.23 9.51 14.61
C VAL A 230 -1.39 9.83 13.12
N SER A 231 -2.62 10.05 12.65
CA SER A 231 -2.89 10.54 11.30
C SER A 231 -2.37 11.96 11.09
N GLU A 232 -2.56 12.87 12.05
CA GLU A 232 -1.99 14.22 12.03
C GLU A 232 -0.46 14.19 12.02
N LEU A 233 0.18 13.33 12.83
CA LEU A 233 1.62 13.13 12.81
C LEU A 233 2.10 12.72 11.41
N ASN A 234 1.42 11.77 10.77
CA ASN A 234 1.78 11.31 9.43
C ASN A 234 1.60 12.40 8.38
N TRP A 235 0.53 13.19 8.45
CA TRP A 235 0.36 14.36 7.58
C TRP A 235 1.50 15.36 7.73
N ASN A 236 1.87 15.69 8.96
CA ASN A 236 2.94 16.63 9.25
C ASN A 236 4.29 16.08 8.79
N LEU A 237 4.49 14.77 8.93
CA LEU A 237 5.68 14.09 8.42
C LEU A 237 5.75 14.13 6.89
N LEU A 238 4.67 13.83 6.17
CA LEU A 238 4.65 13.90 4.71
C LEU A 238 4.90 15.32 4.20
N ASP A 239 4.31 16.32 4.85
CA ASP A 239 4.57 17.74 4.54
C ASP A 239 6.03 18.11 4.81
N TYR A 240 6.59 17.65 5.94
CA TYR A 240 8.02 17.82 6.24
C TYR A 240 8.91 17.18 5.17
N MET A 241 8.65 15.93 4.79
CA MET A 241 9.44 15.21 3.79
C MET A 241 9.39 15.89 2.41
N LYS A 242 8.26 16.51 2.05
CA LYS A 242 8.12 17.30 0.83
C LYS A 242 9.04 18.53 0.82
N HIS A 243 9.20 19.19 1.97
CA HIS A 243 10.03 20.39 2.10
C HIS A 243 11.50 20.11 2.44
N HIS A 244 11.81 18.87 2.84
CA HIS A 244 13.16 18.42 3.22
C HIS A 244 13.58 17.13 2.48
N PRO A 245 13.47 17.06 1.13
CA PRO A 245 13.71 15.82 0.39
C PRO A 245 15.15 15.30 0.52
N ASP A 246 16.10 16.16 0.85
CA ASP A 246 17.51 15.85 1.09
C ASP A 246 17.76 15.05 2.38
N GLU A 247 16.87 15.14 3.37
CA GLU A 247 16.89 14.29 4.57
C GLU A 247 16.38 12.86 4.29
N PHE A 248 15.72 12.67 3.15
CA PHE A 248 15.07 11.42 2.74
C PHE A 248 15.56 10.94 1.36
N PRO A 249 16.88 10.84 1.15
CA PRO A 249 17.41 10.42 -0.13
C PRO A 249 16.96 8.99 -0.41
N HIS A 250 16.55 8.72 -1.65
CA HIS A 250 16.13 7.39 -2.13
C HIS A 250 14.80 6.85 -1.60
N ILE A 251 14.04 7.65 -0.83
CA ILE A 251 12.71 7.21 -0.36
C ILE A 251 11.67 7.40 -1.45
N PHE A 252 11.77 8.53 -2.14
CA PHE A 252 10.88 8.88 -3.23
C PHE A 252 11.69 9.03 -4.52
N PRO A 253 11.16 8.56 -5.66
CA PRO A 253 11.83 8.75 -6.94
C PRO A 253 11.98 10.24 -7.26
N PRO A 254 13.00 10.65 -8.04
CA PRO A 254 13.12 12.02 -8.52
C PRO A 254 11.81 12.51 -9.17
N GLY A 255 11.37 13.72 -8.82
CA GLY A 255 10.11 14.28 -9.31
C GLY A 255 8.84 13.77 -8.60
N PHE A 256 8.95 12.86 -7.63
CA PHE A 256 7.78 12.38 -6.87
C PHE A 256 6.94 13.52 -6.29
N TRP A 257 7.58 14.49 -5.63
CA TRP A 257 6.88 15.62 -5.01
C TRP A 257 6.29 16.63 -6.02
N GLU A 258 6.80 16.66 -7.25
CA GLU A 258 6.26 17.50 -8.33
C GLU A 258 4.94 16.94 -8.89
N HIS A 259 4.75 15.63 -8.76
CA HIS A 259 3.57 14.92 -9.23
C HIS A 259 2.66 14.43 -8.10
N ALA A 260 3.13 14.54 -6.85
CA ALA A 260 2.34 14.21 -5.68
C ALA A 260 1.11 15.12 -5.64
N PRO A 261 -0.10 14.55 -5.44
CA PRO A 261 -1.28 15.38 -5.25
C PRO A 261 -1.06 16.35 -4.08
N PRO A 262 -1.63 17.56 -4.13
CA PRO A 262 -1.60 18.45 -2.97
C PRO A 262 -2.17 17.69 -1.77
N LEU A 263 -1.48 17.80 -0.62
CA LEU A 263 -1.99 17.22 0.62
C LEU A 263 -3.36 17.89 0.90
N PRO A 264 -4.42 17.12 1.20
CA PRO A 264 -5.71 17.68 1.59
C PRO A 264 -5.54 18.69 2.73
N PRO A 265 -6.38 19.74 2.78
CA PRO A 265 -6.32 20.75 3.82
C PRO A 265 -6.49 20.09 5.19
N ARG A 266 -5.71 20.54 6.19
CA ARG A 266 -5.89 20.08 7.59
C ARG A 266 -7.29 20.44 8.05
N ASP A 267 -7.94 19.54 8.78
CA ASP A 267 -9.18 19.84 9.50
C ASP A 267 -8.98 21.12 10.35
N GLY A 268 -9.64 22.20 9.96
CA GLY A 268 -9.58 23.50 10.64
C GLY A 268 -8.54 24.51 10.13
N GLN A 269 -7.74 24.20 9.11
CA GLN A 269 -7.05 25.23 8.34
C GLN A 269 -7.94 25.66 7.17
N GLU A 270 -8.69 26.74 7.35
CA GLU A 270 -9.28 27.46 6.23
C GLU A 270 -8.16 27.84 5.25
N ALA A 271 -8.35 27.52 3.97
CA ALA A 271 -7.40 27.87 2.92
C ALA A 271 -7.31 29.40 2.82
N VAL A 272 -6.33 29.99 3.49
CA VAL A 272 -6.03 31.41 3.36
C VAL A 272 -5.25 31.60 2.07
N GLU A 273 -5.98 31.76 0.96
CA GLU A 273 -5.60 32.68 -0.12
C GLU A 273 -6.80 32.95 -1.06
N GLY A 274 -7.41 34.13 -0.89
CA GLY A 274 -7.73 34.99 -2.02
C GLY A 274 -8.81 34.56 -3.02
N ARG A 275 -9.99 34.15 -2.57
CA ARG A 275 -11.29 34.54 -3.15
C ARG A 275 -12.38 34.05 -2.20
N GLY A 276 -13.21 34.99 -1.74
CA GLY A 276 -14.33 34.68 -0.87
C GLY A 276 -15.33 33.84 -1.64
N ASP A 277 -15.37 32.55 -1.32
CA ASP A 277 -16.52 31.65 -1.33
C ASP A 277 -16.08 30.42 -0.53
N ALA A 278 -16.59 30.28 0.69
CA ALA A 278 -16.24 29.19 1.59
C ALA A 278 -16.64 27.84 0.98
N GLU A 279 -15.68 26.91 0.84
CA GLU A 279 -16.02 25.52 0.52
C GLU A 279 -16.71 24.88 1.74
N PRO A 280 -17.90 24.28 1.57
CA PRO A 280 -18.59 23.61 2.66
C PRO A 280 -17.81 22.34 3.07
N SER A 281 -17.71 22.13 4.39
CA SER A 281 -17.29 20.87 5.01
C SER A 281 -18.04 19.68 4.38
N PRO A 282 -17.53 18.42 4.47
CA PRO A 282 -18.19 17.24 3.91
C PRO A 282 -19.50 16.98 4.65
N THR A 283 -20.54 17.70 4.24
CA THR A 283 -21.92 17.52 4.61
C THR A 283 -22.43 16.22 3.97
N ALA A 284 -23.48 15.67 4.58
CA ALA A 284 -24.27 14.58 4.02
C ALA A 284 -24.43 14.70 2.50
N SER A 285 -24.37 13.57 1.79
CA SER A 285 -24.52 13.47 0.33
C SER A 285 -25.54 14.47 -0.18
N ALA A 286 -25.08 15.46 -0.95
CA ALA A 286 -25.93 16.54 -1.41
C ALA A 286 -26.90 15.98 -2.45
N GLU A 287 -28.20 16.03 -2.16
CA GLU A 287 -29.20 15.69 -3.17
C GLU A 287 -29.16 16.73 -4.30
N PRO A 288 -29.34 16.35 -5.57
CA PRO A 288 -29.30 17.28 -6.71
C PRO A 288 -30.24 18.50 -6.58
N SER A 289 -31.31 18.39 -5.79
CA SER A 289 -32.22 19.51 -5.46
C SER A 289 -31.61 20.58 -4.56
N GLN A 290 -30.44 20.32 -3.96
CA GLN A 290 -29.68 21.24 -3.11
C GLN A 290 -28.63 22.04 -3.89
N LEU A 291 -28.44 21.76 -5.18
CA LEU A 291 -27.51 22.49 -6.04
C LEU A 291 -28.07 23.87 -6.40
N THR A 292 -27.21 24.87 -6.40
CA THR A 292 -27.55 26.16 -7.01
C THR A 292 -27.74 26.01 -8.52
N GLU A 293 -28.45 26.95 -9.17
CA GLU A 293 -28.62 26.89 -10.63
C GLU A 293 -27.28 26.88 -11.39
N GLU A 294 -26.26 27.58 -10.87
CA GLU A 294 -24.91 27.59 -11.43
C GLU A 294 -24.20 26.25 -11.26
N GLN A 295 -24.28 25.63 -10.09
CA GLN A 295 -23.74 24.29 -9.84
C GLN A 295 -24.43 23.22 -10.69
N LEU A 296 -25.75 23.32 -10.84
CA LEU A 296 -26.53 22.42 -11.68
C LEU A 296 -26.16 22.58 -13.16
N LYS A 297 -25.94 23.83 -13.61
CA LYS A 297 -25.46 24.11 -14.97
C LYS A 297 -24.07 23.52 -15.20
N GLU A 298 -23.13 23.75 -14.29
CA GLU A 298 -21.77 23.20 -14.33
C GLU A 298 -21.80 21.66 -14.36
N ALA A 299 -22.59 21.02 -13.49
CA ALA A 299 -22.74 19.56 -13.46
C ALA A 299 -23.26 19.01 -14.80
N ARG A 300 -24.21 19.70 -15.44
CA ARG A 300 -24.73 19.34 -16.76
C ARG A 300 -23.71 19.55 -17.88
N GLU A 301 -22.87 20.57 -17.79
CA GLU A 301 -21.76 20.78 -18.72
C GLU A 301 -20.70 19.66 -18.60
N LEU A 302 -20.34 19.25 -17.39
CA LEU A 302 -19.42 18.13 -17.16
C LEU A 302 -20.00 16.79 -17.65
N LEU A 303 -21.30 16.58 -17.46
CA LEU A 303 -22.02 15.42 -18.02
C LEU A 303 -21.98 15.43 -19.56
N LEU A 304 -22.14 16.60 -20.19
CA LEU A 304 -22.02 16.75 -21.66
C LEU A 304 -20.60 16.45 -22.14
N LEU A 305 -19.56 16.89 -21.43
CA LEU A 305 -18.17 16.54 -21.77
C LEU A 305 -17.93 15.02 -21.68
N THR A 306 -18.50 14.37 -20.66
CA THR A 306 -18.47 12.92 -20.50
C THR A 306 -19.20 12.21 -21.66
N ASP A 307 -20.32 12.76 -22.14
CA ASP A 307 -21.04 12.26 -23.32
C ASP A 307 -20.23 12.43 -24.64
N ILE A 308 -19.46 13.52 -24.77
CA ILE A 308 -18.54 13.72 -25.89
C ILE A 308 -17.44 12.65 -25.87
N MET A 309 -16.91 12.29 -24.69
CA MET A 309 -15.95 11.18 -24.56
C MET A 309 -16.56 9.87 -25.07
N GLU A 310 -17.80 9.55 -24.69
CA GLU A 310 -18.50 8.36 -25.20
C GLU A 310 -18.64 8.38 -26.72
N LYS A 311 -19.08 9.51 -27.29
CA LYS A 311 -19.29 9.62 -28.75
C LYS A 311 -18.01 9.43 -29.54
N ARG A 312 -16.89 9.97 -29.04
CA ARG A 312 -15.58 9.77 -29.66
C ARG A 312 -15.15 8.31 -29.55
N LEU A 313 -15.35 7.68 -28.39
CA LEU A 313 -15.05 6.26 -28.20
C LEU A 313 -15.89 5.38 -29.13
N GLY A 314 -17.19 5.64 -29.18
CA GLY A 314 -18.12 4.90 -30.02
C GLY A 314 -17.84 5.09 -31.51
N LYS A 315 -17.28 6.23 -31.93
CA LYS A 315 -16.81 6.41 -33.31
C LYS A 315 -15.59 5.51 -33.57
N ALA A 316 -14.56 5.60 -32.73
CA ALA A 316 -13.39 4.72 -32.81
C ALA A 316 -13.75 3.22 -32.72
N TRP A 317 -14.82 2.88 -32.01
CA TRP A 317 -15.33 1.51 -31.90
C TRP A 317 -16.04 1.01 -33.17
N ASN A 318 -16.78 1.87 -33.88
CA ASN A 318 -17.55 1.45 -35.05
C ASN A 318 -16.73 1.46 -36.35
N ASP A 319 -15.68 2.27 -36.40
CA ASP A 319 -14.83 2.40 -37.59
C ASP A 319 -13.78 1.27 -37.67
N ASP A 320 -13.48 0.62 -36.53
CA ASP A 320 -12.44 -0.41 -36.40
C ASP A 320 -13.03 -1.69 -35.75
N ASN A 321 -13.50 -2.63 -36.57
CA ASN A 321 -13.98 -3.94 -36.09
C ASN A 321 -12.83 -4.92 -35.79
N ASP A 322 -11.58 -4.54 -36.07
CA ASP A 322 -10.41 -5.40 -35.95
C ASP A 322 -9.57 -4.94 -34.75
N PHE A 323 -9.71 -5.64 -33.61
CA PHE A 323 -9.08 -5.32 -32.33
C PHE A 323 -7.54 -5.52 -32.30
N GLY A 324 -6.90 -5.52 -33.46
CA GLY A 324 -5.48 -5.82 -33.64
C GLY A 324 -4.62 -4.66 -34.14
N VAL A 325 -5.21 -3.50 -34.49
CA VAL A 325 -4.43 -2.37 -35.01
C VAL A 325 -4.47 -1.22 -34.01
N GLN A 326 -3.31 -0.89 -33.43
CA GLN A 326 -3.07 0.38 -32.75
C GLN A 326 -3.17 1.51 -33.78
N THR A 327 -4.38 1.89 -34.16
CA THR A 327 -4.57 3.00 -35.08
C THR A 327 -4.21 4.29 -34.36
N GLU A 328 -3.72 5.27 -35.13
CA GLU A 328 -3.51 6.63 -34.64
C GLU A 328 -4.81 7.21 -34.04
N GLU A 329 -5.98 6.74 -34.50
CA GLU A 329 -7.28 7.09 -33.94
C GLU A 329 -7.48 6.59 -32.49
N ASP A 330 -7.03 5.38 -32.16
CA ASP A 330 -7.07 4.83 -30.79
C ASP A 330 -6.15 5.58 -29.83
N ARG A 331 -4.98 5.99 -30.33
CA ARG A 331 -4.06 6.87 -29.59
C ARG A 331 -4.70 8.23 -29.35
N GLN A 332 -5.23 8.87 -30.39
CA GLN A 332 -5.90 10.16 -30.29
C GLN A 332 -7.14 10.12 -29.38
N TYR A 333 -7.88 9.01 -29.39
CA TYR A 333 -8.98 8.80 -28.45
C TYR A 333 -8.47 8.76 -27.02
N THR A 334 -7.46 7.92 -26.73
CA THR A 334 -6.97 7.73 -25.36
C THR A 334 -6.33 8.99 -24.81
N GLU A 335 -5.51 9.67 -25.61
CA GLU A 335 -4.96 10.99 -25.26
C GLU A 335 -6.09 11.99 -25.03
N GLY A 336 -7.10 12.02 -25.90
CA GLY A 336 -8.29 12.85 -25.73
C GLY A 336 -9.07 12.55 -24.46
N ALA A 337 -9.21 11.28 -24.08
CA ALA A 337 -9.89 10.85 -22.87
C ALA A 337 -9.12 11.24 -21.60
N VAL A 338 -7.79 11.09 -21.61
CA VAL A 338 -6.92 11.54 -20.51
C VAL A 338 -6.96 13.06 -20.36
N VAL A 339 -6.90 13.80 -21.48
CA VAL A 339 -7.02 15.27 -21.46
C VAL A 339 -8.39 15.70 -20.93
N ALA A 340 -9.47 15.08 -21.40
CA ALA A 340 -10.82 15.35 -20.90
C ALA A 340 -10.95 15.04 -19.40
N ALA A 341 -10.38 13.93 -18.92
CA ALA A 341 -10.40 13.60 -17.49
C ALA A 341 -9.64 14.61 -16.63
N LYS A 342 -8.51 15.14 -17.12
CA LYS A 342 -7.75 16.21 -16.45
C LYS A 342 -8.54 17.50 -16.31
N GLU A 343 -9.47 17.77 -17.23
CA GLU A 343 -10.37 18.93 -17.18
C GLU A 343 -11.60 18.65 -16.29
N ILE A 344 -12.22 17.47 -16.44
CA ILE A 344 -13.49 17.15 -15.78
C ILE A 344 -13.30 16.91 -14.27
N LEU A 345 -12.31 16.09 -13.87
CA LEU A 345 -12.19 15.64 -12.48
C LEU A 345 -11.95 16.79 -11.48
N PRO A 346 -11.09 17.79 -11.75
CA PRO A 346 -10.93 18.92 -10.84
C PRO A 346 -12.19 19.77 -10.70
N ARG A 347 -12.94 19.96 -11.80
CA ARG A 347 -14.20 20.72 -11.79
C ARG A 347 -15.30 19.99 -11.02
N LEU A 348 -15.37 18.67 -11.19
CA LEU A 348 -16.29 17.80 -10.47
C LEU A 348 -16.08 17.83 -8.95
N ARG A 349 -14.82 17.94 -8.49
CA ARG A 349 -14.49 18.06 -7.06
C ARG A 349 -14.97 19.37 -6.42
N ARG A 350 -15.12 20.44 -7.21
CA ARG A 350 -15.63 21.74 -6.73
C ARG A 350 -17.14 21.77 -6.56
N LEU A 351 -17.85 20.78 -7.11
CA LEU A 351 -19.28 20.65 -6.90
C LEU A 351 -19.57 20.02 -5.52
N PRO A 352 -20.73 20.33 -4.90
CA PRO A 352 -21.18 19.65 -3.70
C PRO A 352 -21.14 18.14 -3.89
N GLN A 353 -20.51 17.42 -2.96
CA GLN A 353 -20.32 15.97 -3.11
C GLN A 353 -21.64 15.24 -2.93
N GLY A 354 -21.98 14.38 -3.88
CA GLY A 354 -23.18 13.56 -3.86
C GLY A 354 -23.03 12.35 -4.78
N ASP A 355 -24.09 11.54 -4.90
CA ASP A 355 -24.04 10.33 -5.73
C ASP A 355 -23.71 10.65 -7.20
N TYR A 356 -24.20 11.79 -7.70
CA TYR A 356 -23.96 12.24 -9.07
C TYR A 356 -22.50 12.60 -9.35
N THR A 357 -21.76 13.15 -8.38
CA THR A 357 -20.33 13.43 -8.55
C THR A 357 -19.52 12.14 -8.54
N ASN A 358 -19.87 11.19 -7.67
CA ASN A 358 -19.25 9.86 -7.66
C ASN A 358 -19.51 9.10 -8.96
N HIS A 359 -20.76 9.09 -9.43
CA HIS A 359 -21.15 8.45 -10.68
C HIS A 359 -20.42 9.06 -11.89
N MET A 360 -20.31 10.39 -11.98
CA MET A 360 -19.51 11.02 -13.03
C MET A 360 -18.03 10.69 -12.94
N ALA A 361 -17.44 10.68 -11.74
CA ALA A 361 -16.03 10.34 -11.55
C ALA A 361 -15.74 8.92 -12.02
N ILE A 362 -16.59 7.95 -11.64
CA ILE A 362 -16.50 6.56 -12.08
C ILE A 362 -16.63 6.47 -13.62
N ALA A 363 -17.59 7.18 -14.21
CA ALA A 363 -17.79 7.17 -15.66
C ALA A 363 -16.55 7.71 -16.41
N VAL A 364 -16.00 8.84 -15.98
CA VAL A 364 -14.81 9.46 -16.58
C VAL A 364 -13.60 8.54 -16.48
N MET A 365 -13.36 7.95 -15.30
CA MET A 365 -12.26 7.00 -15.11
C MET A 365 -12.43 5.75 -15.96
N ALA A 366 -13.64 5.20 -16.04
CA ALA A 366 -13.93 4.07 -16.90
C ALA A 366 -13.68 4.36 -18.38
N TYR A 367 -14.03 5.55 -18.90
CA TYR A 367 -13.68 5.93 -20.27
C TYR A 367 -12.16 6.01 -20.51
N VAL A 368 -11.41 6.53 -19.55
CA VAL A 368 -9.93 6.56 -19.62
C VAL A 368 -9.38 5.13 -19.66
N ASP A 369 -9.92 4.23 -18.84
CA ASP A 369 -9.45 2.87 -18.74
C ASP A 369 -9.81 2.02 -19.97
N VAL A 370 -10.92 2.31 -20.67
CA VAL A 370 -11.19 1.72 -21.99
C VAL A 370 -10.05 2.05 -22.98
N GLY A 371 -9.59 3.30 -23.01
CA GLY A 371 -8.46 3.70 -23.87
C GLY A 371 -7.17 2.98 -23.50
N LYS A 372 -6.88 2.86 -22.20
CA LYS A 372 -5.69 2.13 -21.71
C LYS A 372 -5.73 0.63 -22.02
N ILE A 373 -6.89 -0.02 -21.92
CA ILE A 373 -7.02 -1.43 -22.30
C ILE A 373 -6.65 -1.60 -23.78
N ARG A 374 -7.17 -0.72 -24.66
CA ARG A 374 -6.88 -0.77 -26.10
C ARG A 374 -5.40 -0.53 -26.42
N LEU A 375 -4.79 0.51 -25.84
CA LEU A 375 -3.38 0.84 -26.09
C LEU A 375 -2.40 -0.09 -25.40
N GLY A 376 -2.78 -0.72 -24.29
CA GLY A 376 -1.91 -1.61 -23.52
C GLY A 376 -1.52 -2.89 -24.26
N ILE A 377 -2.27 -3.28 -25.31
CA ILE A 377 -1.96 -4.47 -26.09
C ILE A 377 -0.65 -4.26 -26.84
N GLY A 378 0.41 -4.95 -26.41
CA GLY A 378 1.72 -4.95 -27.08
C GLY A 378 2.63 -3.75 -26.78
N GLN A 379 2.27 -2.89 -25.81
CA GLN A 379 3.14 -1.81 -25.32
C GLN A 379 3.90 -2.27 -24.05
N PRO A 380 5.17 -1.85 -23.83
CA PRO A 380 5.88 -2.11 -22.59
C PRO A 380 5.10 -1.58 -21.37
N GLY A 381 4.84 -2.45 -20.38
CA GLY A 381 4.03 -2.12 -19.20
C GLY A 381 2.51 -2.08 -19.44
N GLY A 382 2.05 -2.32 -20.67
CA GLY A 382 0.64 -2.37 -21.01
C GLY A 382 -0.11 -3.53 -20.34
N ASP A 383 0.56 -4.67 -20.18
CA ASP A 383 0.02 -5.85 -19.49
C ASP A 383 -0.28 -5.56 -18.01
N GLU A 384 0.62 -4.87 -17.30
CA GLU A 384 0.41 -4.48 -15.90
C GLU A 384 -0.80 -3.53 -15.73
N ILE A 385 -0.90 -2.54 -16.63
CA ILE A 385 -2.04 -1.62 -16.65
C ILE A 385 -3.34 -2.37 -16.92
N GLN A 386 -3.35 -3.33 -17.85
CA GLN A 386 -4.52 -4.16 -18.13
C GLN A 386 -4.89 -5.04 -16.93
N GLN A 387 -3.93 -5.68 -16.27
CA GLN A 387 -4.17 -6.51 -15.09
C GLN A 387 -4.78 -5.70 -13.95
N ARG A 388 -4.31 -4.47 -13.73
CA ARG A 388 -4.90 -3.57 -12.73
C ARG A 388 -6.35 -3.22 -13.06
N ILE A 389 -6.65 -2.97 -14.33
CA ILE A 389 -8.01 -2.64 -14.77
C ILE A 389 -8.92 -3.88 -14.67
N ILE A 390 -8.42 -5.07 -15.01
CA ILE A 390 -9.12 -6.35 -14.87
C ILE A 390 -9.54 -6.59 -13.43
N ALA A 391 -8.60 -6.43 -12.48
CA ALA A 391 -8.88 -6.58 -11.06
C ALA A 391 -9.89 -5.54 -10.56
N MET A 392 -9.75 -4.28 -11.00
CA MET A 392 -10.61 -3.17 -10.55
C MET A 392 -12.08 -3.33 -10.98
N TYR A 393 -12.34 -3.92 -12.15
CA TYR A 393 -13.69 -4.11 -12.67
C TYR A 393 -14.20 -5.57 -12.55
N ASP A 394 -13.47 -6.45 -11.85
CA ASP A 394 -13.76 -7.88 -11.73
C ASP A 394 -14.02 -8.54 -13.11
N LEU A 395 -13.15 -8.22 -14.07
CA LEU A 395 -13.29 -8.74 -15.43
C LEU A 395 -12.80 -10.19 -15.46
N LYS A 396 -13.63 -11.11 -15.96
CA LYS A 396 -13.19 -12.48 -16.22
C LYS A 396 -12.09 -12.50 -17.28
N GLU A 397 -11.34 -13.59 -17.36
CA GLU A 397 -10.33 -13.83 -18.41
C GLU A 397 -10.99 -13.95 -19.80
N VAL A 398 -11.40 -12.82 -20.35
CA VAL A 398 -11.95 -12.67 -21.70
C VAL A 398 -10.98 -11.84 -22.54
N GLU A 399 -11.14 -11.88 -23.87
CA GLU A 399 -10.29 -11.13 -24.78
C GLU A 399 -10.30 -9.61 -24.47
N PRO A 400 -9.20 -8.87 -24.70
CA PRO A 400 -9.09 -7.44 -24.35
C PRO A 400 -10.24 -6.57 -24.86
N HIS A 401 -10.81 -6.90 -26.01
CA HIS A 401 -11.94 -6.20 -26.56
C HIS A 401 -13.25 -6.37 -25.76
N LEU A 402 -13.48 -7.57 -25.23
CA LEU A 402 -14.61 -7.85 -24.34
C LEU A 402 -14.41 -7.17 -22.99
N ARG A 403 -13.16 -7.05 -22.52
CA ARG A 403 -12.81 -6.25 -21.32
C ARG A 403 -13.13 -4.78 -21.53
N ALA A 404 -12.64 -4.19 -22.62
CA ALA A 404 -12.91 -2.82 -22.99
C ALA A 404 -14.42 -2.54 -23.14
N TRP A 405 -15.17 -3.48 -23.73
CA TRP A 405 -16.62 -3.37 -23.83
C TRP A 405 -17.29 -3.39 -22.46
N THR A 406 -16.86 -4.27 -21.56
CA THR A 406 -17.42 -4.37 -20.20
C THR A 406 -17.17 -3.08 -19.42
N VAL A 407 -15.95 -2.53 -19.48
CA VAL A 407 -15.63 -1.23 -18.84
C VAL A 407 -16.42 -0.09 -19.47
N LEU A 408 -16.66 -0.12 -20.78
CA LEU A 408 -17.52 0.85 -21.47
C LEU A 408 -18.97 0.78 -20.96
N GLU A 409 -19.52 -0.41 -20.73
CA GLU A 409 -20.85 -0.57 -20.15
C GLU A 409 -20.93 -0.03 -18.71
N VAL A 410 -19.85 -0.21 -17.93
CA VAL A 410 -19.72 0.44 -16.61
C VAL A 410 -19.75 1.96 -16.76
N ALA A 411 -18.96 2.52 -17.69
CA ALA A 411 -18.93 3.97 -17.94
C ALA A 411 -20.32 4.51 -18.32
N ARG A 412 -21.03 3.83 -19.22
CA ARG A 412 -22.40 4.18 -19.65
C ARG A 412 -23.39 4.11 -18.50
N LYS A 413 -23.36 3.04 -17.70
CA LYS A 413 -24.23 2.86 -16.54
C LYS A 413 -24.09 4.03 -15.58
N TYR A 414 -22.86 4.36 -15.17
CA TYR A 414 -22.61 5.41 -14.20
C TYR A 414 -22.89 6.81 -14.76
N ARG A 415 -22.58 7.07 -16.04
CA ARG A 415 -23.02 8.30 -16.71
C ARG A 415 -24.54 8.45 -16.69
N ASN A 416 -25.29 7.38 -16.96
CA ASN A 416 -26.75 7.41 -16.97
C ASN A 416 -27.34 7.65 -15.58
N LEU A 417 -26.75 7.07 -14.54
CA LEU A 417 -27.15 7.34 -13.15
C LEU A 417 -26.94 8.81 -12.79
N ALA A 418 -25.78 9.38 -13.12
CA ALA A 418 -25.53 10.81 -12.93
C ALA A 418 -26.51 11.69 -13.72
N ALA A 419 -26.85 11.32 -14.96
CA ALA A 419 -27.83 12.04 -15.76
C ALA A 419 -29.24 12.01 -15.13
N GLN A 420 -29.66 10.84 -14.63
CA GLN A 420 -30.93 10.68 -13.94
C GLN A 420 -31.01 11.55 -12.68
N GLU A 421 -29.94 11.55 -11.87
CA GLU A 421 -29.83 12.37 -10.66
C GLU A 421 -29.87 13.87 -10.98
N LEU A 422 -29.22 14.31 -12.06
CA LEU A 422 -29.24 15.70 -12.52
C LEU A 422 -30.55 16.12 -13.24
N GLY A 423 -31.53 15.22 -13.30
CA GLY A 423 -32.80 15.44 -13.97
C GLY A 423 -32.65 15.66 -15.48
N VAL A 424 -31.61 15.12 -16.09
CA VAL A 424 -31.37 15.21 -17.53
C VAL A 424 -32.03 13.99 -18.21
N PRO A 425 -33.01 14.20 -19.10
CA PRO A 425 -33.70 13.08 -19.75
C PRO A 425 -32.71 12.20 -20.52
N ALA A 426 -32.78 10.89 -20.31
CA ALA A 426 -31.96 9.92 -21.06
C ALA A 426 -32.16 10.03 -22.59
N GLU A 427 -33.31 10.56 -23.02
CA GLU A 427 -33.68 10.71 -24.42
C GLU A 427 -32.93 11.84 -25.17
N ASP A 428 -32.39 12.84 -24.46
CA ASP A 428 -31.73 13.99 -25.11
C ASP A 428 -30.35 13.64 -25.69
N PHE A 429 -29.72 12.56 -25.21
CA PHE A 429 -28.39 12.16 -25.65
C PHE A 429 -28.40 11.30 -26.94
N SER A 430 -29.50 10.56 -27.20
CA SER A 430 -29.59 9.60 -28.31
C SER A 430 -30.31 10.12 -29.57
N LYS A 431 -31.15 11.16 -29.45
CA LYS A 431 -32.10 11.56 -30.53
C LYS A 431 -31.52 12.38 -31.70
N LYS A 432 -30.26 12.83 -31.66
CA LYS A 432 -29.63 13.47 -32.85
C LYS A 432 -29.26 12.51 -34.00
N ARG A 433 -29.54 11.20 -33.88
CA ARG A 433 -29.13 10.17 -34.87
C ARG A 433 -30.12 9.85 -35.98
N LYS A 434 -31.28 10.54 -36.11
CA LYS A 434 -32.33 10.15 -37.10
C LYS A 434 -32.72 11.16 -38.21
N LYS A 435 -32.01 12.27 -38.44
CA LYS A 435 -32.33 13.14 -39.61
C LYS A 435 -31.11 13.72 -40.34
N SER A 436 -30.49 12.92 -41.21
CA SER A 436 -29.91 13.41 -42.48
C SER A 436 -29.65 12.32 -43.52
N GLY A 437 -30.24 11.12 -43.39
CA GLY A 437 -30.22 10.09 -44.42
C GLY A 437 -31.37 10.24 -45.42
N LYS A 438 -31.46 11.38 -46.12
CA LYS A 438 -32.29 11.48 -47.33
C LYS A 438 -31.40 11.05 -48.50
N LYS A 439 -31.49 9.79 -48.92
CA LYS A 439 -30.92 9.32 -50.19
C LYS A 439 -31.49 10.17 -51.34
N PRO A 440 -30.69 10.67 -52.29
CA PRO A 440 -31.22 11.13 -53.56
C PRO A 440 -31.67 9.90 -54.35
N GLY A 441 -32.91 9.93 -54.81
CA GLY A 441 -33.50 8.94 -55.70
C GLY A 441 -34.38 9.63 -56.72
N SER A 442 -33.73 10.22 -57.73
CA SER A 442 -34.17 10.36 -59.13
C SER A 442 -33.04 11.01 -59.92
#